data_AF-A0A925NT71-F1
#
_entry.id   AF-A0A925NT71-F1
#
_cell.length_a   1.000
_cell.length_b   1.000
_cell.length_c   1.000
_cell.angle_alpha   90.00
_cell.angle_beta   90.00
_cell.angle_gamma   90.00
#
_symmetry.space_group_name_H-M   'P 1'
#
loop_
_entity.id
_entity.type
_entity.pdbx_description
1 polymer ?
#
loop_
_entity_poly.entity_id
_entity_poly.type
_entity_poly.pdbx_seq_one_letter_code
_entity_poly.pdbx_strand_id
1 'polypeptide(L)'
;MNLEDHLGDIVRKARLSRNVATADAAQAAGLTESELASMEESGIPGERVNFPALARLTGLDAKKLQGVAEGWMPAQTDIGRWREFRMITTTGDGMTVNCYLIWDEVTRDAALFDTGWEAEPILKLIAENKLELRHIFITHSHTDHIAALGVIREKFSKAILHTDAKSAPPQHKNRRNDCIQLGSLRIMNRETPGHAEDGVTYVVGNWPEDAPHVAIVGDAIFAASMGRGNQSWDLARQKVRENILTLPVETMICPGHGPLTSVGQEQANNPFF
;
A
#
# COMPACT_ATOMS: atom_id res chain seq x y z
N MET A 1 -4.04 -8.75 13.36
CA MET A 1 -3.78 -8.29 11.98
C MET A 1 -2.34 -8.66 11.70
N ASN A 2 -2.05 -9.34 10.59
CA ASN A 2 -0.69 -9.74 10.22
C ASN A 2 -0.13 -8.74 9.22
N LEU A 3 1.19 -8.71 9.03
CA LEU A 3 1.79 -8.02 7.88
C LEU A 3 1.30 -8.66 6.57
N GLU A 4 1.36 -7.90 5.49
CA GLU A 4 1.14 -8.45 4.14
C GLU A 4 2.24 -9.46 3.80
N ASP A 5 3.49 -9.01 3.86
CA ASP A 5 4.64 -9.85 3.63
C ASP A 5 5.21 -10.32 4.95
N HIS A 6 5.35 -11.64 5.11
CA HIS A 6 6.13 -12.17 6.20
C HIS A 6 7.64 -12.08 5.90
N LEU A 7 8.48 -12.41 6.88
CA LEU A 7 9.95 -12.37 6.75
C LEU A 7 10.45 -13.09 5.48
N GLY A 8 9.90 -14.26 5.19
CA GLY A 8 10.24 -15.06 4.01
C GLY A 8 9.98 -14.33 2.68
N ASP A 9 8.83 -13.65 2.54
CA ASP A 9 8.51 -12.85 1.35
C ASP A 9 9.47 -11.67 1.20
N ILE A 10 9.79 -10.97 2.30
CA ILE A 10 10.75 -9.85 2.31
C ILE A 10 12.11 -10.32 1.80
N VAL A 11 12.64 -11.42 2.35
CA VAL A 11 13.93 -11.99 1.96
C VAL A 11 13.89 -12.43 0.49
N ARG A 12 12.84 -13.15 0.07
CA ARG A 12 12.68 -13.63 -1.30
C ARG A 12 12.59 -12.47 -2.29
N LYS A 13 11.80 -11.43 -2.00
CA LYS A 13 11.68 -10.22 -2.82
C LYS A 13 13.03 -9.51 -2.95
N ALA A 14 13.75 -9.31 -1.84
CA ALA A 14 15.05 -8.66 -1.84
C ALA A 14 16.08 -9.43 -2.67
N ARG A 15 16.13 -10.75 -2.49
CA ARG A 15 16.99 -11.66 -3.24
C ARG A 15 16.72 -11.59 -4.74
N LEU A 16 15.45 -11.71 -5.15
CA LEU A 16 15.04 -11.57 -6.54
C LEU A 16 15.35 -10.18 -7.10
N SER A 17 15.26 -9.13 -6.28
CA SER A 17 15.56 -7.75 -6.71
C SER A 17 17.03 -7.49 -7.03
N ARG A 18 17.94 -8.36 -6.55
CA ARG A 18 19.39 -8.27 -6.76
C ARG A 18 19.94 -9.42 -7.60
N ASN A 19 19.09 -10.31 -8.11
CA ASN A 19 19.48 -11.55 -8.80
C ASN A 19 20.42 -12.43 -7.96
N VAL A 20 20.22 -12.46 -6.64
CA VAL A 20 21.02 -13.31 -5.74
C VAL A 20 20.49 -14.75 -5.81
N ALA A 21 21.38 -15.72 -6.03
CA ALA A 21 20.99 -17.14 -6.08
C ALA A 21 20.59 -17.65 -4.69
N THR A 22 19.72 -18.65 -4.65
CA THR A 22 19.30 -19.29 -3.38
C THR A 22 20.51 -19.84 -2.60
N ALA A 23 21.46 -20.48 -3.29
CA ALA A 23 22.70 -20.99 -2.69
C ALA A 23 23.53 -19.90 -2.00
N ASP A 24 23.72 -18.74 -2.66
CA ASP A 24 24.51 -17.63 -2.10
C ASP A 24 23.80 -17.01 -0.88
N ALA A 25 22.48 -16.84 -0.97
CA ALA A 25 21.67 -16.35 0.15
C ALA A 25 21.69 -17.32 1.34
N ALA A 26 21.60 -18.62 1.08
CA ALA A 26 21.64 -19.65 2.11
C ALA A 26 23.01 -19.64 2.81
N GLN A 27 24.10 -19.61 2.03
CA GLN A 27 25.45 -19.49 2.55
C GLN A 27 25.63 -18.22 3.41
N ALA A 28 25.17 -17.07 2.94
CA ALA A 28 25.25 -15.81 3.70
C ALA A 28 24.42 -15.87 4.99
N ALA A 29 23.25 -16.48 4.95
CA ALA A 29 22.37 -16.66 6.10
C ALA A 29 22.89 -17.71 7.10
N GLY A 30 23.92 -18.50 6.75
CA GLY A 30 24.38 -19.63 7.57
C GLY A 30 23.41 -20.80 7.57
N LEU A 31 22.65 -20.97 6.48
CA LEU A 31 21.64 -22.00 6.28
C LEU A 31 22.00 -22.92 5.11
N THR A 32 21.38 -24.09 5.05
CA THR A 32 21.26 -24.88 3.81
C THR A 32 20.23 -24.26 2.87
N GLU A 33 20.29 -24.61 1.57
CA GLU A 33 19.27 -24.15 0.60
C GLU A 33 17.85 -24.60 0.98
N SER A 34 17.72 -25.79 1.56
CA SER A 34 16.43 -26.31 2.02
C SER A 34 15.87 -25.51 3.20
N GLU A 35 16.73 -25.15 4.17
CA GLU A 35 16.33 -24.31 5.31
C GLU A 35 15.96 -22.90 4.86
N LEU A 36 16.72 -22.31 3.93
CA LEU A 36 16.36 -21.02 3.36
C LEU A 36 15.03 -21.08 2.60
N ALA A 37 14.82 -22.10 1.78
CA ALA A 37 13.56 -22.27 1.04
C ALA A 37 12.37 -22.42 2.00
N SER A 38 12.52 -23.22 3.06
CA SER A 38 11.52 -23.36 4.11
C SER A 38 11.23 -22.04 4.83
N MET A 39 12.27 -21.24 5.12
CA MET A 39 12.09 -19.89 5.70
C MET A 39 11.40 -18.93 4.73
N GLU A 40 11.77 -18.94 3.44
CA GLU A 40 11.15 -18.12 2.40
C GLU A 40 9.68 -18.47 2.17
N GLU A 41 9.28 -19.73 2.40
CA GLU A 41 7.91 -20.22 2.26
C GLU A 41 7.05 -20.02 3.52
N SER A 42 7.61 -20.28 4.70
CA SER A 42 6.86 -20.23 5.98
C SER A 42 6.94 -18.87 6.68
N GLY A 43 7.93 -18.06 6.36
CA GLY A 43 8.26 -16.84 7.10
C GLY A 43 8.85 -17.06 8.48
N ILE A 44 9.09 -18.31 8.89
CA ILE A 44 9.62 -18.66 10.21
C ILE A 44 11.15 -18.84 10.10
N PRO A 45 11.95 -18.00 10.78
CA PRO A 45 13.40 -18.15 10.76
C PRO A 45 13.86 -19.34 11.62
N GLY A 46 14.94 -20.00 11.19
CA GLY A 46 15.65 -20.96 12.04
C GLY A 46 16.36 -20.27 13.22
N GLU A 47 16.82 -21.06 14.20
CA GLU A 47 17.39 -20.52 15.46
C GLU A 47 18.64 -19.63 15.27
N ARG A 48 19.37 -19.76 14.15
CA ARG A 48 20.66 -19.07 13.93
C ARG A 48 20.81 -18.50 12.52
N VAL A 49 19.85 -17.71 12.07
CA VAL A 49 19.97 -16.96 10.80
C VAL A 49 20.93 -15.79 10.95
N ASN A 50 21.95 -15.71 10.10
CA ASN A 50 22.87 -14.57 10.01
C ASN A 50 22.24 -13.43 9.19
N PHE A 51 21.27 -12.73 9.79
CA PHE A 51 20.60 -11.59 9.15
C PHE A 51 21.55 -10.48 8.68
N PRO A 52 22.62 -10.09 9.40
CA PRO A 52 23.54 -9.07 8.92
C PRO A 52 24.22 -9.41 7.59
N ALA A 53 24.64 -10.66 7.40
CA ALA A 53 25.26 -11.10 6.16
C ALA A 53 24.23 -11.24 5.02
N LEU A 54 23.07 -11.82 5.32
CA LEU A 54 21.97 -11.95 4.36
C LEU A 54 21.48 -10.58 3.87
N ALA A 55 21.24 -9.63 4.78
CA ALA A 55 20.76 -8.30 4.46
C ALA A 55 21.78 -7.52 3.61
N ARG A 56 23.08 -7.64 3.91
CA ARG A 56 24.15 -7.04 3.10
C ARG A 56 24.12 -7.55 1.65
N LEU A 57 23.93 -8.86 1.48
CA LEU A 57 23.91 -9.50 0.17
C LEU A 57 22.66 -9.10 -0.64
N THR A 58 21.49 -9.03 0.00
CA THR A 58 20.21 -8.72 -0.65
C THR A 58 19.91 -7.22 -0.71
N GLY A 59 20.73 -6.38 -0.06
CA GLY A 59 20.59 -4.94 -0.04
C GLY A 59 19.48 -4.43 0.88
N LEU A 60 19.13 -5.20 1.91
CA LEU A 60 18.22 -4.80 3.00
C LEU A 60 18.99 -4.14 4.15
N ASP A 61 18.28 -3.36 4.96
CA ASP A 61 18.78 -2.92 6.26
C ASP A 61 18.75 -4.09 7.25
N ALA A 62 19.93 -4.46 7.76
CA ALA A 62 20.12 -5.60 8.65
C ALA A 62 19.34 -5.48 9.97
N LYS A 63 19.29 -4.28 10.56
CA LYS A 63 18.65 -4.06 11.85
C LYS A 63 17.14 -4.12 11.71
N LYS A 64 16.61 -3.51 10.64
CA LYS A 64 15.18 -3.53 10.34
C LYS A 64 14.70 -4.94 9.99
N LEU A 65 15.47 -5.67 9.18
CA LEU A 65 15.18 -7.08 8.87
C LEU A 65 15.14 -7.95 10.13
N GLN A 66 16.11 -7.76 11.04
CA GLN A 66 16.11 -8.44 12.32
C GLN A 66 14.88 -8.07 13.15
N GLY A 67 14.46 -6.80 13.16
CA GLY A 67 13.22 -6.37 13.83
C GLY A 67 11.97 -7.10 13.30
N VAL A 68 11.86 -7.29 11.98
CA VAL A 68 10.77 -8.10 11.39
C VAL A 68 10.85 -9.56 11.85
N ALA A 69 12.05 -10.15 11.88
CA ALA A 69 12.26 -11.51 12.38
C ALA A 69 11.91 -11.67 13.87
N GLU A 70 12.05 -10.59 14.66
CA GLU A 70 11.68 -10.51 16.07
C GLU A 70 10.19 -10.18 16.28
N GLY A 71 9.40 -10.09 15.21
CA GLY A 71 7.94 -9.88 15.27
C GLY A 71 7.51 -8.42 15.32
N TRP A 72 8.30 -7.50 14.75
CA TRP A 72 7.87 -6.12 14.59
C TRP A 72 6.53 -6.02 13.84
N MET A 73 5.66 -5.17 14.36
CA MET A 73 4.38 -4.80 13.76
C MET A 73 4.22 -3.28 13.84
N PRO A 74 3.56 -2.64 12.85
CA PRO A 74 3.23 -1.23 12.98
C PRO A 74 2.34 -1.01 14.21
N ALA A 75 2.61 0.07 14.93
CA ALA A 75 1.76 0.57 15.98
C ALA A 75 0.35 0.81 15.42
N GLN A 76 -0.66 0.38 16.19
CA GLN A 76 -2.04 0.58 15.80
C GLN A 76 -2.31 2.08 15.62
N THR A 77 -2.79 2.43 14.43
CA THR A 77 -3.18 3.80 14.14
C THR A 77 -4.58 4.04 14.69
N ASP A 78 -4.71 5.02 15.59
CA ASP A 78 -6.02 5.48 16.04
C ASP A 78 -6.72 6.23 14.91
N ILE A 79 -7.50 5.49 14.13
CA ILE A 79 -8.30 6.02 13.04
C ILE A 79 -9.43 6.94 13.52
N GLY A 80 -9.71 7.00 14.84
CA GLY A 80 -10.71 7.91 15.41
C GLY A 80 -10.40 9.39 15.18
N ARG A 81 -9.13 9.72 14.92
CA ARG A 81 -8.71 11.07 14.48
C ARG A 81 -9.20 11.42 13.07
N TRP A 82 -9.51 10.42 12.25
CA TRP A 82 -10.08 10.55 10.91
C TRP A 82 -11.51 10.00 10.91
N ARG A 83 -12.43 10.71 11.56
CA ARG A 83 -13.81 10.22 11.77
C ARG A 83 -14.53 9.87 10.47
N GLU A 84 -14.18 10.55 9.39
CA GLU A 84 -14.72 10.40 8.04
C GLU A 84 -13.87 9.48 7.15
N PHE A 85 -13.03 8.63 7.72
CA PHE A 85 -12.22 7.63 7.01
C PHE A 85 -12.65 6.21 7.36
N ARG A 86 -12.82 5.35 6.36
CA ARG A 86 -13.05 3.91 6.53
C ARG A 86 -12.10 3.11 5.65
N MET A 87 -11.47 2.11 6.26
CA MET A 87 -10.78 1.04 5.58
C MET A 87 -11.72 -0.14 5.44
N ILE A 88 -11.78 -0.71 4.24
CA ILE A 88 -12.64 -1.83 3.88
C ILE A 88 -11.72 -2.91 3.30
N THR A 89 -11.69 -4.07 3.93
CA THR A 89 -10.91 -5.22 3.42
C THR A 89 -11.87 -6.23 2.80
N THR A 90 -11.60 -6.60 1.55
CA THR A 90 -12.38 -7.58 0.79
C THR A 90 -11.50 -8.76 0.42
N THR A 91 -12.09 -9.94 0.23
CA THR A 91 -11.35 -11.18 -0.04
C THR A 91 -11.82 -11.82 -1.33
N GLY A 92 -10.87 -12.22 -2.18
CA GLY A 92 -11.13 -12.87 -3.46
C GLY A 92 -9.86 -13.53 -3.97
N ASP A 93 -10.00 -14.63 -4.72
CA ASP A 93 -8.89 -15.40 -5.29
C ASP A 93 -7.76 -15.75 -4.30
N GLY A 94 -8.12 -15.99 -3.02
CA GLY A 94 -7.18 -16.35 -1.96
C GLY A 94 -6.36 -15.18 -1.38
N MET A 95 -6.68 -13.93 -1.76
CA MET A 95 -6.00 -12.73 -1.30
C MET A 95 -6.98 -11.74 -0.68
N THR A 96 -6.49 -10.92 0.25
CA THR A 96 -7.27 -9.82 0.84
C THR A 96 -6.74 -8.49 0.34
N VAL A 97 -7.61 -7.60 -0.12
CA VAL A 97 -7.24 -6.27 -0.60
C VAL A 97 -8.06 -5.20 0.13
N ASN A 98 -7.42 -4.08 0.40
CA ASN A 98 -7.96 -2.92 1.08
C ASN A 98 -8.42 -1.89 0.05
N CYS A 99 -9.61 -1.37 0.25
CA CYS A 99 -10.07 -0.12 -0.35
C CYS A 99 -10.45 0.87 0.74
N TYR A 100 -10.53 2.14 0.39
CA TYR A 100 -10.70 3.23 1.34
C TYR A 100 -11.83 4.15 0.95
N LEU A 101 -12.70 4.46 1.89
CA LEU A 101 -13.79 5.41 1.72
C LEU A 101 -13.55 6.60 2.63
N ILE A 102 -13.55 7.80 2.05
CA ILE A 102 -13.51 9.06 2.80
C ILE A 102 -14.71 9.92 2.44
N TRP A 103 -15.09 10.84 3.32
CA TRP A 103 -16.09 11.85 3.00
C TRP A 103 -15.86 13.17 3.73
N ASP A 104 -16.50 14.22 3.24
CA ASP A 104 -16.61 15.48 3.99
C ASP A 104 -17.77 15.40 4.99
N GLU A 105 -17.53 15.83 6.23
CA GLU A 105 -18.51 15.75 7.32
C GLU A 105 -19.80 16.54 6.98
N VAL A 106 -19.66 17.71 6.34
CA VAL A 106 -20.73 18.67 6.11
C VAL A 106 -21.48 18.38 4.82
N THR A 107 -20.78 18.27 3.69
CA THR A 107 -21.43 18.07 2.38
C THR A 107 -21.88 16.64 2.16
N ARG A 108 -21.29 15.67 2.89
CA ARG A 108 -21.45 14.22 2.67
C ARG A 108 -20.99 13.75 1.29
N ASP A 109 -20.25 14.58 0.57
CA ASP A 109 -19.55 14.14 -0.63
C ASP A 109 -18.47 13.14 -0.25
N ALA A 110 -18.41 12.03 -0.97
CA ALA A 110 -17.46 10.95 -0.72
C ALA A 110 -16.49 10.71 -1.88
N ALA A 111 -15.32 10.20 -1.52
CA ALA A 111 -14.33 9.65 -2.43
C ALA A 111 -13.97 8.22 -2.02
N LEU A 112 -13.94 7.34 -3.02
CA LEU A 112 -13.53 5.94 -2.89
C LEU A 112 -12.14 5.78 -3.52
N PHE A 113 -11.23 5.08 -2.84
CA PHE A 113 -9.92 4.71 -3.34
C PHE A 113 -9.82 3.20 -3.46
N ASP A 114 -9.59 2.74 -4.69
CA ASP A 114 -9.75 1.35 -5.12
C ASP A 114 -11.14 0.79 -4.78
N THR A 115 -11.44 -0.39 -5.30
CA THR A 115 -12.78 -0.98 -5.16
C THR A 115 -12.76 -2.36 -4.52
N GLY A 116 -11.59 -3.00 -4.51
CA GLY A 116 -11.46 -4.35 -3.99
C GLY A 116 -12.25 -5.37 -4.81
N TRP A 117 -12.46 -6.53 -4.19
CA TRP A 117 -13.20 -7.65 -4.78
C TRP A 117 -14.72 -7.45 -4.77
N GLU A 118 -15.25 -6.79 -3.74
CA GLU A 118 -16.68 -6.77 -3.46
C GLU A 118 -17.22 -5.34 -3.32
N ALA A 119 -18.29 -5.03 -4.05
CA ALA A 119 -18.95 -3.73 -3.96
C ALA A 119 -19.80 -3.58 -2.69
N GLU A 120 -20.39 -4.67 -2.19
CA GLU A 120 -21.45 -4.61 -1.17
C GLU A 120 -21.02 -3.89 0.13
N PRO A 121 -19.82 -4.14 0.71
CA PRO A 121 -19.38 -3.42 1.91
C PRO A 121 -19.26 -1.89 1.68
N ILE A 122 -18.81 -1.48 0.50
CA ILE A 122 -18.70 -0.07 0.11
C ILE A 122 -20.10 0.55 -0.01
N LEU A 123 -21.01 -0.12 -0.72
CA LEU A 123 -22.38 0.35 -0.92
C LEU A 123 -23.13 0.52 0.40
N LYS A 124 -22.96 -0.44 1.31
CA LYS A 124 -23.52 -0.39 2.66
C LYS A 124 -23.04 0.84 3.43
N LEU A 125 -21.73 1.11 3.43
CA LEU A 125 -21.17 2.29 4.12
C LEU A 125 -21.65 3.60 3.51
N ILE A 126 -21.74 3.68 2.18
CA ILE A 126 -22.29 4.86 1.49
C ILE A 126 -23.75 5.10 1.91
N ALA A 127 -24.57 4.04 1.94
CA ALA A 127 -25.97 4.15 2.32
C ALA A 127 -26.16 4.53 3.80
N GLU A 128 -25.46 3.84 4.72
CA GLU A 128 -25.55 4.04 6.17
C GLU A 128 -25.17 5.47 6.58
N ASN A 129 -24.15 6.03 5.92
CA ASN A 129 -23.66 7.37 6.20
C ASN A 129 -24.32 8.46 5.35
N LYS A 130 -25.24 8.08 4.44
CA LYS A 130 -25.96 8.99 3.52
C LYS A 130 -25.00 9.81 2.66
N LEU A 131 -24.03 9.14 2.05
CA LEU A 131 -22.97 9.77 1.28
C LEU A 131 -23.35 9.91 -0.20
N GLU A 132 -22.82 10.96 -0.84
CA GLU A 132 -22.88 11.11 -2.28
C GLU A 132 -21.49 10.85 -2.88
N LEU A 133 -21.30 9.71 -3.55
CA LEU A 133 -20.01 9.36 -4.14
C LEU A 133 -19.72 10.27 -5.34
N ARG A 134 -18.74 11.17 -5.18
CA ARG A 134 -18.30 12.12 -6.20
C ARG A 134 -17.11 11.63 -7.00
N HIS A 135 -16.21 10.90 -6.34
CA HIS A 135 -14.93 10.53 -6.92
C HIS A 135 -14.58 9.07 -6.64
N ILE A 136 -13.99 8.42 -7.65
CA ILE A 136 -13.38 7.10 -7.54
C ILE A 136 -11.94 7.25 -8.01
N PHE A 137 -10.98 6.96 -7.13
CA PHE A 137 -9.55 7.03 -7.39
C PHE A 137 -9.00 5.61 -7.45
N ILE A 138 -8.28 5.27 -8.51
CA ILE A 138 -7.64 3.96 -8.65
C ILE A 138 -6.14 4.13 -8.52
N THR A 139 -5.54 3.39 -7.58
CA THR A 139 -4.09 3.42 -7.34
C THR A 139 -3.34 2.75 -8.48
N HIS A 140 -3.88 1.64 -8.99
CA HIS A 140 -3.38 0.93 -10.18
C HIS A 140 -4.38 -0.13 -10.68
N SER A 141 -4.17 -0.64 -11.90
CA SER A 141 -5.14 -1.48 -12.61
C SER A 141 -5.05 -2.99 -12.34
N HIS A 142 -4.47 -3.44 -11.22
CA HIS A 142 -4.53 -4.86 -10.87
C HIS A 142 -5.95 -5.30 -10.51
N THR A 143 -6.28 -6.54 -10.86
CA THR A 143 -7.67 -7.06 -10.86
C THR A 143 -8.35 -6.90 -9.51
N ASP A 144 -7.65 -7.26 -8.45
CA ASP A 144 -8.10 -7.20 -7.07
C ASP A 144 -8.41 -5.77 -6.61
N HIS A 145 -7.69 -4.75 -7.10
CA HIS A 145 -7.98 -3.35 -6.82
C HIS A 145 -9.21 -2.82 -7.56
N ILE A 146 -9.53 -3.35 -8.74
CA ILE A 146 -10.59 -2.82 -9.62
C ILE A 146 -11.79 -3.76 -9.82
N ALA A 147 -11.84 -4.91 -9.14
CA ALA A 147 -12.81 -5.96 -9.44
C ALA A 147 -14.26 -5.49 -9.30
N ALA A 148 -14.54 -4.70 -8.25
CA ALA A 148 -15.86 -4.12 -8.01
C ALA A 148 -16.17 -2.84 -8.80
N LEU A 149 -15.21 -2.29 -9.57
CA LEU A 149 -15.35 -1.00 -10.25
C LEU A 149 -16.56 -0.92 -11.18
N GLY A 150 -16.85 -1.99 -11.93
CA GLY A 150 -18.01 -2.03 -12.84
C GLY A 150 -19.34 -1.80 -12.09
N VAL A 151 -19.54 -2.53 -11.00
CA VAL A 151 -20.76 -2.46 -10.16
C VAL A 151 -20.88 -1.08 -9.50
N ILE A 152 -19.77 -0.53 -9.00
CA ILE A 152 -19.76 0.81 -8.38
C ILE A 152 -20.12 1.87 -9.41
N ARG A 153 -19.55 1.82 -10.62
CA ARG A 153 -19.83 2.81 -11.67
C ARG A 153 -21.25 2.72 -12.23
N GLU A 154 -21.85 1.55 -12.24
CA GLU A 154 -23.26 1.40 -12.60
C GLU A 154 -24.17 2.14 -11.61
N LYS A 155 -23.90 2.00 -10.30
CA LYS A 155 -24.68 2.68 -9.24
C LYS A 155 -24.38 4.17 -9.13
N PHE A 156 -23.13 4.59 -9.37
CA PHE A 156 -22.68 5.98 -9.25
C PHE A 156 -22.12 6.49 -10.58
N SER A 157 -22.95 6.49 -11.62
CA SER A 157 -22.55 6.86 -12.99
C SER A 157 -22.05 8.30 -13.15
N LYS A 158 -22.35 9.18 -12.18
CA LYS A 158 -21.88 10.57 -12.13
C LYS A 158 -20.54 10.74 -11.41
N ALA A 159 -20.05 9.72 -10.69
CA ALA A 159 -18.78 9.80 -10.01
C ALA A 159 -17.63 9.90 -11.03
N ILE A 160 -16.71 10.82 -10.80
CA ILE A 160 -15.54 11.02 -11.64
C ILE A 160 -14.49 9.98 -11.27
N LEU A 161 -14.10 9.17 -12.25
CA LEU A 161 -12.97 8.24 -12.14
C LEU A 161 -11.65 8.99 -12.34
N HIS A 162 -10.66 8.71 -11.51
CA HIS A 162 -9.29 9.21 -11.56
C HIS A 162 -8.32 8.03 -11.55
N THR A 163 -7.49 7.90 -12.58
CA THR A 163 -6.59 6.76 -12.77
C THR A 163 -5.47 7.09 -13.76
N ASP A 164 -4.32 6.43 -13.65
CA ASP A 164 -3.26 6.52 -14.67
C ASP A 164 -3.25 5.34 -15.65
N ALA A 165 -4.30 4.51 -15.62
CA ALA A 165 -4.47 3.39 -16.54
C ALA A 165 -4.27 3.86 -18.00
N LYS A 166 -3.42 3.14 -18.74
CA LYS A 166 -3.08 3.53 -20.13
C LYS A 166 -4.30 3.70 -21.02
N SER A 167 -5.28 2.81 -20.86
CA SER A 167 -6.53 2.76 -21.62
C SER A 167 -7.58 3.77 -21.17
N ALA A 168 -7.38 4.47 -20.04
CA ALA A 168 -8.35 5.44 -19.55
C ALA A 168 -8.45 6.63 -20.50
N PRO A 169 -9.66 7.12 -20.78
CA PRO A 169 -9.85 8.30 -21.62
C PRO A 169 -9.40 9.58 -20.88
N PRO A 170 -9.05 10.67 -21.59
CA PRO A 170 -8.41 11.85 -20.98
C PRO A 170 -9.16 12.49 -19.81
N GLN A 171 -10.48 12.40 -19.77
CA GLN A 171 -11.31 12.93 -18.68
C GLN A 171 -11.20 12.14 -17.37
N HIS A 172 -10.66 10.91 -17.42
CA HIS A 172 -10.44 10.06 -16.26
C HIS A 172 -8.97 9.96 -15.84
N LYS A 173 -8.07 10.56 -16.64
CA LYS A 173 -6.64 10.55 -16.31
C LYS A 173 -6.33 11.55 -15.20
N ASN A 174 -5.49 11.14 -14.26
CA ASN A 174 -4.95 12.13 -13.34
C ASN A 174 -4.13 13.16 -14.12
N ARG A 175 -4.07 14.38 -13.59
CA ARG A 175 -3.18 15.41 -14.10
C ARG A 175 -2.20 15.78 -13.02
N ARG A 176 -0.96 16.02 -13.41
CA ARG A 176 0.10 16.35 -12.46
C ARG A 176 -0.21 17.66 -11.76
N ASN A 177 -0.04 17.67 -10.44
CA ASN A 177 -0.32 18.81 -9.55
C ASN A 177 -1.80 19.20 -9.44
N ASP A 178 -2.73 18.36 -9.91
CA ASP A 178 -4.14 18.59 -9.63
C ASP A 178 -4.40 18.44 -8.12
N CYS A 179 -5.33 19.26 -7.64
CA CYS A 179 -5.85 19.20 -6.29
C CYS A 179 -7.36 19.06 -6.40
N ILE A 180 -7.87 17.85 -6.19
CA ILE A 180 -9.30 17.57 -6.18
C ILE A 180 -9.85 17.94 -4.81
N GLN A 181 -10.91 18.74 -4.78
CA GLN A 181 -11.61 19.11 -3.55
C GLN A 181 -12.75 18.13 -3.29
N LEU A 182 -12.87 17.71 -2.04
CA LEU A 182 -14.00 16.93 -1.54
C LEU A 182 -14.51 17.62 -0.27
N GLY A 183 -15.44 18.56 -0.45
CA GLY A 183 -15.81 19.50 0.61
C GLY A 183 -14.58 20.27 1.10
N SER A 184 -14.23 20.09 2.37
CA SER A 184 -13.03 20.65 2.99
C SER A 184 -11.75 19.86 2.69
N LEU A 185 -11.84 18.57 2.36
CA LEU A 185 -10.67 17.72 2.12
C LEU A 185 -10.01 18.05 0.78
N ARG A 186 -8.69 17.84 0.72
CA ARG A 186 -7.88 18.03 -0.49
C ARG A 186 -7.17 16.74 -0.86
N ILE A 187 -7.33 16.31 -2.11
CA ILE A 187 -6.76 15.07 -2.64
C ILE A 187 -5.79 15.41 -3.76
N MET A 188 -4.53 15.00 -3.62
CA MET A 188 -3.48 15.19 -4.60
C MET A 188 -2.92 13.84 -5.05
N ASN A 189 -2.54 13.72 -6.31
CA ASN A 189 -1.90 12.51 -6.84
C ASN A 189 -0.37 12.66 -6.94
N ARG A 190 0.34 11.54 -6.72
CA ARG A 190 1.79 11.41 -6.93
C ARG A 190 2.06 10.11 -7.68
N GLU A 191 2.77 10.19 -8.80
CA GLU A 191 3.13 9.02 -9.59
C GLU A 191 4.08 8.12 -8.80
N THR A 192 3.67 6.87 -8.60
CA THR A 192 4.45 5.83 -7.92
C THR A 192 4.55 4.55 -8.76
N PRO A 193 5.08 4.62 -10.00
CA PRO A 193 5.27 3.44 -10.82
C PRO A 193 6.35 2.53 -10.25
N GLY A 194 6.30 1.26 -10.65
CA GLY A 194 7.32 0.26 -10.31
C GLY A 194 6.70 -1.10 -10.06
N HIS A 195 5.69 -1.16 -9.17
CA HIS A 195 4.84 -2.33 -9.02
C HIS A 195 3.86 -2.49 -10.18
N ALA A 196 3.15 -1.40 -10.47
CA ALA A 196 2.38 -1.23 -11.68
C ALA A 196 2.93 -0.02 -12.45
N GLU A 197 2.77 -0.02 -13.76
CA GLU A 197 3.21 1.10 -14.61
C GLU A 197 2.33 2.35 -14.40
N ASP A 198 1.05 2.14 -14.08
CA ASP A 198 0.04 3.15 -13.77
C ASP A 198 -0.10 3.39 -12.26
N GLY A 199 0.94 3.06 -11.48
CA GLY A 199 0.92 3.22 -10.02
C GLY A 199 0.83 4.68 -9.58
N VAL A 200 -0.12 4.98 -8.69
CA VAL A 200 -0.38 6.31 -8.13
C VAL A 200 -0.60 6.22 -6.63
N THR A 201 0.01 7.15 -5.90
CA THR A 201 -0.31 7.44 -4.51
C THR A 201 -1.22 8.66 -4.43
N TYR A 202 -2.32 8.56 -3.69
CA TYR A 202 -3.19 9.69 -3.39
C TYR A 202 -2.96 10.19 -1.97
N VAL A 203 -2.65 11.48 -1.84
CA VAL A 203 -2.43 12.15 -0.57
C VAL A 203 -3.65 13.00 -0.24
N VAL A 204 -4.30 12.68 0.87
CA VAL A 204 -5.46 13.38 1.41
C VAL A 204 -5.02 14.22 2.59
N GLY A 205 -5.29 15.51 2.53
CA GLY A 205 -5.01 16.46 3.60
C GLY A 205 -6.19 17.38 3.89
N ASN A 206 -5.92 18.34 4.77
CA ASN A 206 -6.92 19.27 5.30
C ASN A 206 -8.03 18.57 6.09
N TRP A 207 -7.66 17.54 6.84
CA TRP A 207 -8.57 16.85 7.75
C TRP A 207 -8.95 17.75 8.94
N PRO A 208 -10.15 17.58 9.53
CA PRO A 208 -10.55 18.28 10.74
C PRO A 208 -9.58 18.05 11.92
N GLU A 209 -9.61 18.96 12.90
CA GLU A 209 -8.83 18.85 14.15
C GLU A 209 -7.30 18.68 13.92
N ASP A 210 -6.79 19.25 12.81
CA ASP A 210 -5.39 19.15 12.38
C ASP A 210 -4.89 17.69 12.32
N ALA A 211 -5.76 16.75 11.97
CA ALA A 211 -5.36 15.36 11.79
C ALA A 211 -4.33 15.25 10.64
N PRO A 212 -3.30 14.38 10.79
CA PRO A 212 -2.26 14.23 9.77
C PRO A 212 -2.79 13.84 8.40
N HIS A 213 -1.94 14.00 7.39
CA HIS A 213 -2.24 13.51 6.05
C HIS A 213 -2.47 11.99 6.04
N VAL A 214 -3.23 11.54 5.04
CA VAL A 214 -3.42 10.13 4.71
C VAL A 214 -2.89 9.90 3.31
N ALA A 215 -2.03 8.91 3.13
CA ALA A 215 -1.51 8.50 1.83
C ALA A 215 -2.07 7.12 1.49
N ILE A 216 -2.94 7.05 0.48
CA ILE A 216 -3.42 5.80 -0.11
C ILE A 216 -2.43 5.41 -1.20
N VAL A 217 -1.67 4.34 -0.96
CA VAL A 217 -0.46 4.01 -1.72
C VAL A 217 -0.59 2.80 -2.64
N GLY A 218 -1.75 2.12 -2.60
CA GLY A 218 -1.94 0.84 -3.28
C GLY A 218 -0.79 -0.10 -2.92
N ASP A 219 -0.15 -0.66 -3.94
CA ASP A 219 0.92 -1.64 -3.77
C ASP A 219 2.33 -1.04 -3.90
N ALA A 220 2.48 0.28 -3.73
CA ALA A 220 3.80 0.89 -3.78
C ALA A 220 4.65 0.48 -2.55
N ILE A 221 4.06 0.48 -1.36
CA ILE A 221 4.72 0.15 -0.09
C ILE A 221 3.73 -0.54 0.86
N PHE A 222 4.23 -1.50 1.65
CA PHE A 222 3.48 -2.19 2.70
C PHE A 222 4.18 -2.00 4.05
N ALA A 223 3.50 -2.31 5.16
CA ALA A 223 4.15 -2.31 6.47
C ALA A 223 5.35 -3.27 6.47
N ALA A 224 6.55 -2.73 6.72
CA ALA A 224 7.83 -3.42 6.66
C ALA A 224 8.20 -4.10 5.33
N SER A 225 7.56 -3.74 4.21
CA SER A 225 7.88 -4.29 2.90
C SER A 225 7.53 -3.34 1.75
N MET A 226 7.58 -3.82 0.51
CA MET A 226 7.16 -3.08 -0.67
C MET A 226 6.52 -4.01 -1.71
N GLY A 227 5.72 -3.43 -2.61
CA GLY A 227 5.24 -4.17 -3.77
C GLY A 227 6.37 -4.70 -4.63
N ARG A 228 6.11 -5.81 -5.31
CA ARG A 228 7.08 -6.38 -6.26
C ARG A 228 7.37 -5.37 -7.36
N GLY A 229 8.64 -5.10 -7.67
CA GLY A 229 9.05 -4.20 -8.74
C GLY A 229 8.88 -4.81 -10.14
N ASN A 230 7.64 -5.11 -10.54
CA ASN A 230 7.32 -5.80 -11.80
C ASN A 230 7.87 -5.06 -13.03
N GLN A 231 7.90 -3.72 -12.99
CA GLN A 231 8.51 -2.92 -14.04
C GLN A 231 10.02 -2.72 -13.81
N SER A 232 10.37 -2.28 -12.60
CA SER A 232 11.77 -2.16 -12.15
C SER A 232 11.82 -2.02 -10.63
N TRP A 233 12.65 -2.84 -9.98
CA TRP A 233 12.90 -2.75 -8.54
C TRP A 233 13.54 -1.42 -8.12
N ASP A 234 14.43 -0.87 -8.94
CA ASP A 234 15.07 0.41 -8.66
C ASP A 234 14.08 1.56 -8.81
N LEU A 235 13.24 1.52 -9.85
CA LEU A 235 12.18 2.50 -10.03
C LEU A 235 11.18 2.47 -8.87
N ALA A 236 10.71 1.28 -8.47
CA ALA A 236 9.79 1.13 -7.35
C ALA A 236 10.38 1.73 -6.06
N ARG A 237 11.63 1.38 -5.71
CA ARG A 237 12.31 1.95 -4.54
C ARG A 237 12.51 3.46 -4.64
N GLN A 238 12.92 3.94 -5.81
CA GLN A 238 13.11 5.37 -6.06
C GLN A 238 11.79 6.12 -5.84
N LYS A 239 10.70 5.64 -6.41
CA LYS A 239 9.39 6.31 -6.35
C LYS A 239 8.78 6.31 -4.96
N VAL A 240 8.93 5.22 -4.21
CA VAL A 240 8.55 5.19 -2.79
C VAL A 240 9.34 6.22 -1.99
N ARG A 241 10.67 6.31 -2.18
CA ARG A 241 11.49 7.32 -1.50
C ARG A 241 11.06 8.75 -1.84
N GLU A 242 10.90 9.05 -3.12
CA GLU A 242 10.62 10.40 -3.61
C GLU A 242 9.21 10.89 -3.26
N ASN A 243 8.20 10.01 -3.31
CA ASN A 243 6.80 10.43 -3.29
C ASN A 243 6.04 10.04 -2.02
N ILE A 244 6.51 9.04 -1.27
CA ILE A 244 5.85 8.55 -0.05
C ILE A 244 6.71 8.88 1.17
N LEU A 245 7.98 8.47 1.20
CA LEU A 245 8.84 8.64 2.37
C LEU A 245 9.35 10.08 2.57
N THR A 246 9.02 11.01 1.67
CA THR A 246 9.23 12.46 1.82
C THR A 246 8.05 13.20 2.46
N LEU A 247 6.92 12.51 2.66
CA LEU A 247 5.78 13.06 3.38
C LEU A 247 6.13 13.26 4.87
N PRO A 248 5.37 14.11 5.60
CA PRO A 248 5.56 14.24 7.05
C PRO A 248 5.47 12.89 7.76
N VAL A 249 6.27 12.69 8.81
CA VAL A 249 6.45 11.38 9.48
C VAL A 249 5.16 10.84 10.10
N GLU A 250 4.25 11.72 10.48
CA GLU A 250 2.93 11.44 11.01
C GLU A 250 1.89 11.03 9.96
N THR A 251 2.22 11.12 8.66
CA THR A 251 1.31 10.76 7.57
C THR A 251 0.98 9.27 7.67
N MET A 252 -0.31 8.97 7.79
CA MET A 252 -0.80 7.59 7.77
C MET A 252 -0.63 7.01 6.37
N ILE A 253 -0.09 5.79 6.27
CA ILE A 253 0.04 5.05 5.03
C ILE A 253 -1.05 3.96 4.99
N CYS A 254 -1.79 3.97 3.89
CA CYS A 254 -2.93 3.12 3.61
C CYS A 254 -2.62 2.21 2.40
N PRO A 255 -2.06 1.02 2.64
CA PRO A 255 -1.65 0.10 1.59
C PRO A 255 -2.79 -0.73 0.99
N GLY A 256 -2.60 -1.17 -0.25
CA GLY A 256 -3.49 -2.12 -0.92
C GLY A 256 -3.67 -3.42 -0.15
N HIS A 257 -2.64 -3.86 0.57
CA HIS A 257 -2.69 -5.07 1.36
C HIS A 257 -2.02 -4.91 2.74
N GLY A 258 -2.40 -5.76 3.68
CA GLY A 258 -1.88 -5.71 5.05
C GLY A 258 -2.39 -4.53 5.88
N PRO A 259 -1.70 -4.22 6.99
CA PRO A 259 -2.15 -3.25 7.98
C PRO A 259 -1.76 -1.81 7.62
N LEU A 260 -2.47 -0.85 8.22
CA LEU A 260 -2.06 0.56 8.21
C LEU A 260 -0.70 0.75 8.88
N THR A 261 0.06 1.73 8.41
CA THR A 261 1.34 2.16 9.00
C THR A 261 1.47 3.69 8.88
N SER A 262 2.66 4.25 9.06
CA SER A 262 2.94 5.67 8.85
C SER A 262 4.32 5.87 8.26
N VAL A 263 4.57 7.04 7.67
CA VAL A 263 5.87 7.37 7.07
C VAL A 263 7.01 7.20 8.07
N GLY A 264 6.86 7.69 9.30
CA GLY A 264 7.89 7.58 10.33
C GLY A 264 8.16 6.13 10.75
N GLN A 265 7.11 5.29 10.81
CA GLN A 265 7.25 3.87 11.11
C GLN A 265 7.99 3.13 9.99
N GLU A 266 7.67 3.40 8.72
CA GLU A 266 8.35 2.76 7.59
C GLU A 266 9.78 3.25 7.43
N GLN A 267 10.06 4.54 7.61
CA GLN A 267 11.43 5.06 7.65
C GLN A 267 12.28 4.36 8.73
N ALA A 268 11.69 4.07 9.90
CA ALA A 268 12.39 3.44 11.00
C ALA A 268 12.54 1.91 10.85
N ASN A 269 11.57 1.22 10.24
CA ASN A 269 11.44 -0.24 10.36
C ASN A 269 11.33 -1.00 9.04
N ASN A 270 11.15 -0.34 7.88
CA ASN A 270 11.05 -1.03 6.60
C ASN A 270 12.44 -1.46 6.09
N PRO A 271 12.74 -2.77 5.91
CA PRO A 271 14.07 -3.22 5.52
C PRO A 271 14.52 -2.79 4.13
N PHE A 272 13.62 -2.36 3.24
CA PHE A 272 13.96 -1.92 1.87
C PHE A 272 14.46 -0.46 1.79
N PHE A 273 14.27 0.33 2.85
CA PHE A 273 14.49 1.78 2.87
C PHE A 273 15.33 2.22 4.05
#